data_AF-A2DCU5-F1
#
_entry.id   AF-A2DCU5-F1
#
_cell.length_a   1.000
_cell.length_b   1.000
_cell.length_c   1.000
_cell.angle_alpha   90.00
_cell.angle_beta   90.00
_cell.angle_gamma   90.00
#
_symmetry.space_group_name_H-M   'P 1'
#
loop_
_entity.id
_entity.type
_entity.pdbx_description
1 polymer ?
#
loop_
_entity_poly.entity_id
_entity_poly.type
_entity_poly.pdbx_seq_one_letter_code
_entity_poly.pdbx_strand_id
1 'polypeptide(L)'
;MSDIVSACKKDSFVQVEKALSDPKNINEEFSDKNGKKFTPLTWACEKGIVSLVEMMVKKGANPNVSFIQSDGKEIAVIDWASLQDNGSLLEVLLKHGCMLTPYSFQIAQTKEEKNVLYVFSDKIKETIKRMYKSHNYMAFEDKLIDFSTDNLYVFAFNTGQANFLAARRHNKVVIVDAGEDGGEIIKKYRETKKDYAKVIEESDKLIFELNKFLECPGKVKNMFKTNSRAEPKGQYRKVLKFVRKTGTTEQKALIASIENMTVDQKPEILEIIEKIKDISRNLEKERQRQEFNLVFDGSSVEQVFITHSHLDHFSYLDDLFNDFGKSFQDTKYLLGGEVDNWKGEMIERLFKLIGKDKFEFIGREYDSRTYKYLDGLDVKVWGQDFPEDLSHKNQISLFVTIDINGRRVMFTGDAEGCHLKRLRIDRPDMKSNTEIEAFLTDVEATIKQNRLSKTNSTDIVYQKLKEFKEKNKFEVNLEEIVHQMLGLEETVLIFEPHHGSLTENSHDVYKYFSSQNPRKVFCILSYPQAKDYLPKKESFDDRVKEPKVKEHPVVYAAFGNIPTMNVTTDPVYTTGACGDGMYVFSLSQDGEKLSVLDLTGEKPQWEKIY
;
A
#
# COMPACT_ATOMS: atom_id res chain seq x y z
N MET A 1 39.63 -2.08 28.03
CA MET A 1 38.26 -2.61 28.20
C MET A 1 37.74 -1.96 29.47
N SER A 2 36.60 -1.29 29.42
CA SER A 2 36.02 -0.64 30.59
C SER A 2 35.69 -1.65 31.70
N ASP A 3 35.65 -1.16 32.94
CA ASP A 3 35.46 -2.00 34.12
C ASP A 3 34.08 -2.69 34.12
N ILE A 4 33.04 -2.02 33.59
CA ILE A 4 31.69 -2.60 33.49
C ILE A 4 31.62 -3.72 32.45
N VAL A 5 32.28 -3.57 31.30
CA VAL A 5 32.31 -4.61 30.26
C VAL A 5 33.04 -5.85 30.76
N SER A 6 34.16 -5.67 31.48
CA SER A 6 34.82 -6.82 32.11
C SER A 6 33.93 -7.49 33.16
N ALA A 7 33.15 -6.73 33.93
CA ALA A 7 32.27 -7.25 34.96
C ALA A 7 31.11 -8.06 34.38
N CYS A 8 30.45 -7.53 33.34
CA CYS A 8 29.38 -8.23 32.60
C CYS A 8 29.91 -9.51 31.92
N LYS A 9 31.10 -9.46 31.28
CA LYS A 9 31.72 -10.66 30.67
C LYS A 9 32.08 -11.76 31.67
N LYS A 10 32.31 -11.40 32.93
CA LYS A 10 32.62 -12.32 34.03
C LYS A 10 31.38 -12.77 34.79
N ASP A 11 30.18 -12.34 34.38
CA ASP A 11 28.91 -12.56 35.09
C ASP A 11 28.98 -12.17 36.59
N SER A 12 29.72 -11.09 36.94
CA SER A 12 29.93 -10.67 38.33
C SER A 12 29.00 -9.52 38.74
N PHE A 13 27.86 -9.85 39.36
CA PHE A 13 26.84 -8.86 39.76
C PHE A 13 27.38 -7.75 40.67
N VAL A 14 28.22 -8.12 41.64
CA VAL A 14 28.84 -7.17 42.58
C VAL A 14 29.77 -6.19 41.86
N GLN A 15 30.51 -6.66 40.85
CA GLN A 15 31.39 -5.80 40.07
C GLN A 15 30.61 -4.90 39.11
N VAL A 16 29.51 -5.40 38.53
CA VAL A 16 28.61 -4.58 37.70
C VAL A 16 27.98 -3.47 38.54
N GLU A 17 27.45 -3.80 39.72
CA GLU A 17 26.90 -2.81 40.66
C GLU A 17 27.91 -1.73 41.03
N LYS A 18 29.14 -2.14 41.37
CA LYS A 18 30.24 -1.20 41.68
C LYS A 18 30.58 -0.31 40.48
N ALA A 19 30.69 -0.89 39.29
CA ALA A 19 31.04 -0.16 38.07
C ALA A 19 29.94 0.82 37.63
N LEU A 20 28.67 0.55 37.93
CA LEU A 20 27.55 1.46 37.67
C LEU A 20 27.59 2.75 38.51
N SER A 21 28.57 2.91 39.42
CA SER A 21 28.81 4.18 40.13
C SER A 21 29.27 5.31 39.19
N ASP A 22 29.88 4.98 38.05
CA ASP A 22 30.21 5.95 37.00
C ASP A 22 29.07 5.99 35.95
N PRO A 23 28.37 7.14 35.77
CA PRO A 23 27.31 7.27 34.77
C PRO A 23 27.74 6.96 33.34
N LYS A 24 29.04 7.11 32.99
CA LYS A 24 29.55 6.82 31.64
C LYS A 24 29.39 5.35 31.25
N ASN A 25 29.40 4.46 32.24
CA ASN A 25 29.36 3.02 32.04
C ASN A 25 27.97 2.52 31.59
N ILE A 26 26.91 3.31 31.76
CA ILE A 26 25.53 2.82 31.70
C ILE A 26 25.06 2.38 30.31
N ASN A 27 25.64 2.98 29.26
CA ASN A 27 25.28 2.74 27.86
C ASN A 27 26.45 2.13 27.06
N GLU A 28 27.46 1.57 27.72
CA GLU A 28 28.61 1.01 27.01
C GLU A 28 28.25 -0.28 26.27
N GLU A 29 28.59 -0.34 24.99
CA GLU A 29 28.37 -1.53 24.17
C GLU A 29 29.53 -2.52 24.28
N PHE A 30 29.21 -3.82 24.27
CA PHE A 30 30.19 -4.88 24.21
C PHE A 30 29.67 -6.12 23.49
N SER A 31 30.58 -6.92 22.95
CA SER A 31 30.28 -8.26 22.43
C SER A 31 30.69 -9.34 23.43
N ASP A 32 29.83 -10.35 23.61
CA ASP A 32 30.15 -11.56 24.37
C ASP A 32 31.14 -12.47 23.60
N LYS A 33 31.41 -13.65 24.16
CA LYS A 33 32.30 -14.67 23.55
C LYS A 33 31.77 -15.27 22.24
N ASN A 34 30.48 -15.13 21.96
CA ASN A 34 29.81 -15.61 20.76
C ASN A 34 29.61 -14.48 19.72
N GLY A 35 30.13 -13.27 19.99
CA GLY A 35 29.96 -12.11 19.13
C GLY A 35 28.64 -11.36 19.31
N LYS A 36 27.78 -11.77 20.24
CA LYS A 36 26.50 -11.12 20.51
C LYS A 36 26.71 -9.77 21.19
N LYS A 37 26.10 -8.72 20.64
CA LYS A 37 26.20 -7.34 21.14
C LYS A 37 25.23 -7.10 22.30
N PHE A 38 25.71 -6.42 23.33
CA PHE A 38 24.98 -6.07 24.54
C PHE A 38 25.33 -4.66 25.04
N THR A 39 24.41 -4.08 25.80
CA THR A 39 24.66 -3.03 26.79
C THR A 39 24.53 -3.68 28.19
N PRO A 40 24.98 -3.04 29.28
CA PRO A 40 24.76 -3.56 30.64
C PRO A 40 23.29 -3.86 30.91
N LEU A 41 22.38 -3.02 30.41
CA LEU A 41 20.95 -3.21 30.55
C LEU A 41 20.44 -4.43 29.79
N THR A 42 20.81 -4.60 28.51
CA THR A 42 20.33 -5.78 27.74
C THR A 42 20.90 -7.08 28.27
N TRP A 43 22.13 -7.07 28.80
CA TRP A 43 22.70 -8.22 29.52
C TRP A 43 21.93 -8.53 30.82
N ALA A 44 21.63 -7.52 31.64
CA ALA A 44 20.88 -7.72 32.89
C ALA A 44 19.45 -8.23 32.62
N CYS A 45 18.79 -7.71 31.57
CA CYS A 45 17.49 -8.21 31.11
C CYS A 45 17.57 -9.65 30.58
N GLU A 46 18.60 -9.99 29.80
CA GLU A 46 18.80 -11.36 29.30
C GLU A 46 18.89 -12.35 30.47
N LYS A 47 19.67 -11.99 31.49
CA LYS A 47 19.89 -12.81 32.70
C LYS A 47 18.73 -12.77 33.69
N GLY A 48 17.71 -11.92 33.49
CA GLY A 48 16.56 -11.80 34.39
C GLY A 48 16.86 -11.12 35.74
N ILE A 49 17.91 -10.30 35.85
CA ILE A 49 18.39 -9.73 37.12
C ILE A 49 17.66 -8.41 37.41
N VAL A 50 16.45 -8.51 37.95
CA VAL A 50 15.53 -7.38 38.17
C VAL A 50 16.16 -6.23 38.97
N SER A 51 16.95 -6.53 40.00
CA SER A 51 17.59 -5.50 40.85
C SER A 51 18.60 -4.64 40.09
N LEU A 52 19.41 -5.24 39.22
CA LEU A 52 20.35 -4.51 38.37
C LEU A 52 19.61 -3.71 37.30
N VAL A 53 18.58 -4.29 36.70
CA VAL A 53 17.73 -3.56 35.74
C VAL A 53 17.13 -2.32 36.38
N GLU A 54 16.52 -2.45 37.57
CA GLU A 54 15.94 -1.31 38.29
C GLU A 54 16.99 -0.24 38.62
N MET A 55 18.19 -0.64 39.05
CA MET A 55 19.28 0.29 39.31
C MET A 55 19.72 1.04 38.04
N MET A 56 19.87 0.33 36.92
CA MET A 56 20.32 0.90 35.66
C MET A 56 19.27 1.90 35.12
N VAL A 57 17.99 1.54 35.07
CA VAL A 57 16.96 2.47 34.57
C VAL A 57 16.80 3.71 35.48
N LYS A 58 16.94 3.56 36.80
CA LYS A 58 16.97 4.71 37.74
C LYS A 58 18.17 5.64 37.52
N LYS A 59 19.29 5.11 37.01
CA LYS A 59 20.50 5.88 36.67
C LYS A 59 20.48 6.44 35.23
N GLY A 60 19.38 6.28 34.49
CA GLY A 60 19.19 6.88 33.17
C GLY A 60 19.45 5.95 31.98
N ALA A 61 19.58 4.64 32.20
CA ALA A 61 19.62 3.68 31.09
C ALA A 61 18.30 3.75 30.30
N ASN A 62 18.37 3.80 28.97
CA ASN A 62 17.17 3.78 28.12
C ASN A 62 16.51 2.38 28.19
N PRO A 63 15.27 2.25 28.68
CA PRO A 63 14.61 0.94 28.77
C PRO A 63 14.06 0.45 27.43
N ASN A 64 14.03 1.29 26.38
CA ASN A 64 13.55 0.93 25.03
C ASN A 64 14.73 0.47 24.15
N VAL A 65 15.40 -0.60 24.57
CA VAL A 65 16.55 -1.19 23.87
C VAL A 65 16.27 -2.64 23.47
N SER A 66 16.99 -3.11 22.47
CA SER A 66 16.91 -4.46 21.90
C SER A 66 18.28 -5.13 21.89
N PHE A 67 18.29 -6.44 21.68
CA PHE A 67 19.51 -7.22 21.47
C PHE A 67 19.28 -8.40 20.51
N ILE A 68 20.36 -8.91 19.90
CA ILE A 68 20.31 -10.03 18.95
C ILE A 68 20.35 -11.36 19.68
N GLN A 69 19.32 -12.20 19.56
CA GLN A 69 19.23 -13.54 20.13
C GLN A 69 20.20 -14.53 19.45
N SER A 70 20.34 -15.72 20.03
CA SER A 70 21.23 -16.77 19.51
C SER A 70 20.86 -17.28 18.11
N ASP A 71 19.59 -17.11 17.69
CA ASP A 71 19.10 -17.45 16.36
C ASP A 71 19.27 -16.29 15.35
N GLY A 72 19.94 -15.21 15.75
CA GLY A 72 20.19 -14.03 14.92
C GLY A 72 19.04 -13.02 14.88
N LYS A 73 17.92 -13.26 15.59
CA LYS A 73 16.78 -12.33 15.61
C LYS A 73 16.96 -11.24 16.64
N GLU A 74 16.56 -10.03 16.30
CA GLU A 74 16.50 -8.93 17.25
C GLU A 74 15.27 -9.02 18.15
N ILE A 75 15.42 -8.80 19.45
CA ILE A 75 14.32 -8.76 20.41
C ILE A 75 14.45 -7.57 21.38
N ALA A 76 13.35 -6.86 21.62
CA ALA A 76 13.32 -5.80 22.64
C ALA A 76 13.35 -6.41 24.06
N VAL A 77 13.91 -5.67 25.03
CA VAL A 77 14.01 -6.16 26.41
C VAL A 77 12.66 -6.48 27.05
N ILE A 78 11.59 -5.76 26.66
CA ILE A 78 10.22 -6.01 27.15
C ILE A 78 9.61 -7.28 26.57
N ASP A 79 9.90 -7.57 25.30
CA ASP A 79 9.45 -8.78 24.61
C ASP A 79 10.18 -10.01 25.15
N TRP A 80 11.47 -9.85 25.45
CA TRP A 80 12.25 -10.88 26.13
C TRP A 80 11.74 -11.14 27.56
N ALA A 81 11.43 -10.10 28.34
CA ALA A 81 10.82 -10.27 29.66
C ALA A 81 9.46 -11.00 29.58
N SER A 82 8.67 -10.71 28.55
CA SER A 82 7.42 -11.42 28.24
C SER A 82 7.66 -12.87 27.85
N LEU A 83 8.72 -13.14 27.08
CA LEU A 83 9.11 -14.49 26.64
C LEU A 83 9.54 -15.35 27.84
N GLN A 84 10.22 -14.75 28.82
CA GLN A 84 10.60 -15.39 30.07
C GLN A 84 9.44 -15.53 31.07
N ASP A 85 8.26 -14.97 30.78
CA ASP A 85 7.12 -14.84 31.71
C ASP A 85 7.51 -14.17 33.05
N ASN A 86 8.46 -13.21 32.99
CA ASN A 86 9.02 -12.55 34.17
C ASN A 86 8.27 -11.25 34.49
N GLY A 87 7.19 -11.37 35.28
CA GLY A 87 6.34 -10.24 35.69
C GLY A 87 7.08 -9.12 36.42
N SER A 88 8.02 -9.44 37.31
CA SER A 88 8.78 -8.43 38.07
C SER A 88 9.71 -7.61 37.19
N LEU A 89 10.39 -8.25 36.23
CA LEU A 89 11.21 -7.54 35.24
C LEU A 89 10.34 -6.61 34.39
N LEU A 90 9.19 -7.10 33.95
CA LEU A 90 8.20 -6.35 33.20
C LEU A 90 7.73 -5.09 33.96
N GLU A 91 7.35 -5.23 35.24
CA GLU A 91 6.93 -4.13 36.10
C GLU A 91 7.99 -3.02 36.18
N VAL A 92 9.26 -3.41 36.41
CA VAL A 92 10.37 -2.45 36.49
C VAL A 92 10.55 -1.70 35.18
N LEU A 93 10.56 -2.41 34.04
CA LEU A 93 10.71 -1.81 32.72
C LEU A 93 9.55 -0.85 32.41
N LEU A 94 8.30 -1.27 32.64
CA LEU A 94 7.11 -0.46 32.37
C LEU A 94 7.03 0.78 33.27
N LYS A 95 7.39 0.64 34.55
CA LYS A 95 7.43 1.76 35.50
C LYS A 95 8.40 2.86 35.08
N HIS A 96 9.48 2.50 34.37
CA HIS A 96 10.50 3.44 33.92
C HIS A 96 10.38 3.84 32.45
N GLY A 97 9.21 3.62 31.82
CA GLY A 97 8.91 4.14 30.49
C GLY A 97 9.28 3.22 29.32
N CYS A 98 9.51 1.93 29.58
CA CYS A 98 9.57 0.94 28.50
C CYS A 98 8.23 0.82 27.78
N MET A 99 8.26 0.71 26.45
CA MET A 99 7.07 0.68 25.61
C MET A 99 6.63 -0.75 25.31
N LEU A 100 5.40 -1.10 25.67
CA LEU A 100 4.73 -2.30 25.13
C LEU A 100 4.40 -2.13 23.65
N THR A 101 4.53 -3.24 22.92
CA THR A 101 4.14 -3.40 21.51
C THR A 101 3.11 -4.53 21.38
N PRO A 102 2.38 -4.67 20.25
CA PRO A 102 1.55 -5.84 19.98
C PRO A 102 2.28 -7.16 20.11
N TYR A 103 3.55 -7.19 19.71
CA TYR A 103 4.39 -8.37 19.79
C TYR A 103 4.58 -8.83 21.26
N SER A 104 4.70 -7.89 22.21
CA SER A 104 4.75 -8.20 23.65
C SER A 104 3.51 -8.97 24.11
N PHE A 105 2.32 -8.54 23.64
CA PHE A 105 1.06 -9.21 23.96
C PHE A 105 0.95 -10.58 23.31
N GLN A 106 1.37 -10.70 22.04
CA GLN A 106 1.35 -11.97 21.32
C GLN A 106 2.23 -13.00 22.03
N ILE A 107 3.45 -12.63 22.42
CA ILE A 107 4.34 -13.50 23.19
C ILE A 107 3.69 -13.91 24.51
N ALA A 108 3.15 -12.95 25.26
CA ALA A 108 2.53 -13.22 26.55
C ALA A 108 1.35 -14.21 26.45
N GLN A 109 0.56 -14.16 25.38
CA GLN A 109 -0.55 -15.09 25.16
C GLN A 109 -0.10 -16.53 24.92
N THR A 110 1.11 -16.74 24.40
CA THR A 110 1.67 -18.08 24.18
C THR A 110 2.18 -18.74 25.47
N LYS A 111 2.28 -18.00 26.58
CA LYS A 111 2.76 -18.53 27.86
C LYS A 111 1.66 -19.32 28.56
N GLU A 112 2.02 -20.44 29.17
CA GLU A 112 1.08 -21.31 29.89
C GLU A 112 0.50 -20.61 31.12
N GLU A 113 1.37 -20.02 31.94
CA GLU A 113 1.01 -19.38 33.21
C GLU A 113 0.43 -17.97 33.05
N LYS A 114 0.72 -17.30 31.92
CA LYS A 114 0.20 -15.96 31.56
C LYS A 114 0.43 -14.89 32.65
N ASN A 115 1.45 -15.04 33.49
CA ASN A 115 1.71 -14.16 34.63
C ASN A 115 1.87 -12.70 34.19
N VAL A 116 2.52 -12.50 33.04
CA VAL A 116 2.76 -11.16 32.47
C VAL A 116 1.50 -10.46 31.95
N LEU A 117 0.40 -11.18 31.64
CA LEU A 117 -0.85 -10.55 31.20
C LEU A 117 -1.51 -9.71 32.32
N TYR A 118 -1.34 -10.10 33.58
CA TYR A 118 -1.84 -9.34 34.72
C TYR A 118 -1.13 -7.98 34.82
N VAL A 119 0.20 -7.98 34.68
CA VAL A 119 1.02 -6.75 34.70
C VAL A 119 0.65 -5.81 33.55
N PHE A 120 0.29 -6.36 32.39
CA PHE A 120 -0.15 -5.55 31.26
C PHE A 120 -1.48 -4.84 31.49
N SER A 121 -2.39 -5.39 32.30
CA SER A 121 -3.78 -4.92 32.41
C SER A 121 -3.89 -3.41 32.66
N ASP A 122 -3.06 -2.87 33.54
CA ASP A 122 -3.03 -1.44 33.88
C ASP A 122 -2.44 -0.55 32.76
N LYS A 123 -1.59 -1.12 31.90
CA LYS A 123 -0.92 -0.41 30.81
C LYS A 123 -1.59 -0.57 29.45
N ILE A 124 -2.43 -1.58 29.27
CA ILE A 124 -3.13 -1.86 27.99
C ILE A 124 -3.83 -0.62 27.45
N LYS A 125 -4.60 0.08 28.29
CA LYS A 125 -5.38 1.25 27.84
C LYS A 125 -4.50 2.40 27.35
N GLU A 126 -3.40 2.67 28.05
CA GLU A 126 -2.44 3.72 27.66
C GLU A 126 -1.67 3.32 26.40
N THR A 127 -1.21 2.06 26.33
CA THR A 127 -0.53 1.48 25.17
C THR A 127 -1.41 1.53 23.93
N ILE A 128 -2.67 1.08 24.01
CA ILE A 128 -3.63 1.13 22.90
C ILE A 128 -3.81 2.58 22.43
N LYS A 129 -4.02 3.54 23.36
CA LYS A 129 -4.15 4.96 23.01
C LYS A 129 -2.91 5.49 22.29
N ARG A 130 -1.71 5.12 22.75
CA ARG A 130 -0.45 5.53 22.14
C ARG A 130 -0.28 4.91 20.75
N MET A 131 -0.60 3.63 20.60
CA MET A 131 -0.57 2.92 19.32
C MET A 131 -1.48 3.61 18.29
N TYR A 132 -2.75 3.88 18.64
CA TYR A 132 -3.66 4.62 17.76
C TYR A 132 -3.12 6.01 17.42
N LYS A 133 -2.58 6.76 18.40
CA LYS A 133 -1.99 8.08 18.16
C LYS A 133 -0.74 8.05 17.28
N SER A 134 -0.03 6.94 17.22
CA SER A 134 1.16 6.79 16.37
C SER A 134 0.81 6.66 14.89
N HIS A 135 -0.42 6.30 14.55
CA HIS A 135 -0.89 5.96 13.20
C HIS A 135 -0.15 4.78 12.53
N ASN A 136 0.86 4.21 13.20
CA ASN A 136 1.48 2.93 12.84
C ASN A 136 0.58 1.74 13.18
N TYR A 137 -0.50 1.95 13.92
CA TYR A 137 -1.48 0.91 14.23
C TYR A 137 -2.87 1.44 13.96
N MET A 138 -3.63 0.71 13.16
CA MET A 138 -4.97 1.11 12.75
C MET A 138 -5.94 -0.04 12.95
N ALA A 139 -7.10 0.25 13.53
CA ALA A 139 -8.18 -0.72 13.54
C ALA A 139 -8.87 -0.71 12.19
N PHE A 140 -9.11 -1.91 11.66
CA PHE A 140 -9.93 -2.13 10.50
C PHE A 140 -10.81 -3.33 10.75
N GLU A 141 -12.12 -3.12 10.69
CA GLU A 141 -13.11 -4.13 11.06
C GLU A 141 -12.86 -4.71 12.48
N ASP A 142 -12.54 -5.99 12.59
CA ASP A 142 -12.21 -6.70 13.81
C ASP A 142 -10.70 -6.93 14.00
N LYS A 143 -9.87 -6.33 13.13
CA LYS A 143 -8.41 -6.52 13.09
C LYS A 143 -7.66 -5.24 13.47
N LEU A 144 -6.46 -5.44 14.02
CA LEU A 144 -5.46 -4.40 14.17
C LEU A 144 -4.41 -4.57 13.07
N ILE A 145 -4.29 -3.59 12.21
CA ILE A 145 -3.25 -3.54 11.17
C ILE A 145 -2.02 -2.86 11.77
N ASP A 146 -0.88 -3.54 11.69
CA ASP A 146 0.42 -3.08 12.19
C ASP A 146 1.30 -2.55 11.04
N PHE A 147 1.35 -1.24 10.88
CA PHE A 147 2.25 -0.55 9.95
C PHE A 147 3.62 -0.22 10.54
N SER A 148 3.90 -0.59 11.80
CA SER A 148 5.20 -0.30 12.45
C SER A 148 6.35 -1.19 11.97
N THR A 149 6.05 -2.21 11.18
CA THR A 149 7.04 -3.10 10.57
C THR A 149 7.63 -2.47 9.30
N ASP A 150 8.83 -2.90 8.89
CA ASP A 150 9.43 -2.50 7.62
C ASP A 150 8.77 -3.15 6.39
N ASN A 151 7.60 -3.78 6.57
CA ASN A 151 6.84 -4.34 5.47
C ASN A 151 6.31 -3.22 4.57
N LEU A 152 6.29 -3.48 3.26
CA LEU A 152 5.62 -2.62 2.30
C LEU A 152 4.17 -3.11 2.12
N TYR A 153 3.22 -2.23 2.33
CA TYR A 153 1.79 -2.49 2.14
C TYR A 153 1.36 -1.86 0.82
N VAL A 154 0.81 -2.66 -0.10
CA VAL A 154 0.38 -2.16 -1.40
C VAL A 154 -1.14 -2.18 -1.41
N PHE A 155 -1.76 -1.02 -1.56
CA PHE A 155 -3.21 -0.84 -1.62
C PHE A 155 -3.63 -0.75 -3.07
N ALA A 156 -4.42 -1.72 -3.50
CA ALA A 156 -5.08 -1.73 -4.80
C ALA A 156 -6.57 -1.93 -4.54
N PHE A 157 -7.41 -1.00 -4.99
CA PHE A 157 -8.84 -1.03 -4.68
C PHE A 157 -9.69 -1.27 -5.93
N ASN A 158 -10.56 -2.30 -5.87
CA ASN A 158 -11.61 -2.78 -6.79
C ASN A 158 -11.25 -3.16 -8.24
N THR A 159 -10.43 -4.19 -8.33
CA THR A 159 -10.27 -5.12 -9.46
C THR A 159 -11.59 -5.49 -10.14
N GLY A 160 -11.73 -5.02 -11.38
CA GLY A 160 -12.91 -5.09 -12.22
C GLY A 160 -13.02 -3.84 -13.11
N GLN A 161 -12.70 -2.65 -12.59
CA GLN A 161 -12.62 -1.38 -13.35
C GLN A 161 -11.78 -0.31 -12.61
N ALA A 162 -10.74 -0.65 -11.85
CA ALA A 162 -10.16 0.33 -10.93
C ALA A 162 -8.68 0.64 -11.08
N ASN A 163 -8.41 1.94 -11.10
CA ASN A 163 -7.10 2.57 -11.26
C ASN A 163 -6.54 3.13 -9.94
N PHE A 164 -6.91 2.63 -8.75
CA PHE A 164 -6.28 3.13 -7.50
C PHE A 164 -5.19 2.18 -7.02
N LEU A 165 -3.95 2.64 -7.08
CA LEU A 165 -2.77 1.93 -6.61
C LEU A 165 -1.92 2.86 -5.73
N ALA A 166 -1.70 2.44 -4.49
CA ALA A 166 -0.81 3.12 -3.56
C ALA A 166 0.06 2.12 -2.82
N ALA A 167 1.21 2.58 -2.32
CA ALA A 167 2.06 1.84 -1.41
C ALA A 167 2.23 2.64 -0.13
N ARG A 168 2.21 1.97 1.01
CA ARG A 168 2.46 2.53 2.33
C ARG A 168 3.54 1.73 3.04
N ARG A 169 4.42 2.43 3.74
CA ARG A 169 5.29 1.86 4.76
C ARG A 169 5.34 2.83 5.93
N HIS A 170 5.19 2.33 7.16
CA HIS A 170 5.04 3.19 8.33
C HIS A 170 3.93 4.23 8.10
N ASN A 171 4.25 5.51 8.27
CA ASN A 171 3.34 6.65 8.03
C ASN A 171 3.64 7.39 6.73
N LYS A 172 4.22 6.72 5.73
CA LYS A 172 4.53 7.31 4.43
C LYS A 172 3.80 6.57 3.32
N VAL A 173 3.35 7.32 2.31
CA VAL A 173 2.57 6.79 1.18
C VAL A 173 3.12 7.31 -0.14
N VAL A 174 3.11 6.44 -1.14
CA VAL A 174 3.28 6.81 -2.56
C VAL A 174 2.05 6.34 -3.31
N ILE A 175 1.45 7.23 -4.11
CA ILE A 175 0.34 6.88 -5.01
C ILE A 175 0.90 6.72 -6.40
N VAL A 176 0.58 5.60 -7.04
CA VAL A 176 1.03 5.24 -8.39
C VAL A 176 -0.07 5.56 -9.41
N ASP A 177 -1.33 5.34 -9.02
CA ASP A 177 -2.52 5.68 -9.81
C ASP A 177 -3.68 5.97 -8.85
N ALA A 178 -4.57 6.90 -9.19
CA ALA A 178 -5.55 7.48 -8.27
C ALA A 178 -7.03 7.23 -8.60
N GLY A 179 -7.35 6.31 -9.52
CA GLY A 179 -8.70 5.74 -9.68
C GLY A 179 -9.63 6.49 -10.63
N GLU A 180 -10.68 5.80 -11.11
CA GLU A 180 -11.70 6.30 -12.08
C GLU A 180 -13.02 6.74 -11.46
N ASP A 181 -13.53 7.95 -11.80
CA ASP A 181 -14.80 8.60 -11.36
C ASP A 181 -16.06 7.68 -11.33
N GLY A 182 -16.12 6.71 -12.23
CA GLY A 182 -17.23 5.76 -12.38
C GLY A 182 -17.23 4.58 -11.40
N GLY A 183 -16.11 4.29 -10.74
CA GLY A 183 -15.91 3.09 -9.92
C GLY A 183 -16.83 2.98 -8.70
N GLU A 184 -17.30 1.76 -8.40
CA GLU A 184 -18.23 1.51 -7.29
C GLU A 184 -17.66 1.91 -5.92
N ILE A 185 -16.35 1.68 -5.70
CA ILE A 185 -15.73 2.00 -4.41
C ILE A 185 -15.83 3.49 -4.10
N ILE A 186 -15.80 4.33 -5.12
CA ILE A 186 -15.78 5.78 -4.89
C ILE A 186 -17.18 6.34 -4.81
N LYS A 187 -18.13 5.77 -5.55
CA LYS A 187 -19.57 6.02 -5.29
C LYS A 187 -19.87 5.75 -3.82
N LYS A 188 -19.43 4.60 -3.30
CA LYS A 188 -19.55 4.25 -1.88
C LYS A 188 -18.80 5.23 -0.97
N TYR A 189 -17.56 5.56 -1.29
CA TYR A 189 -16.75 6.52 -0.53
C TYR A 189 -17.46 7.87 -0.37
N ARG A 190 -17.85 8.50 -1.48
CA ARG A 190 -18.58 9.79 -1.48
C ARG A 190 -19.92 9.69 -0.76
N GLU A 191 -20.61 8.56 -0.87
CA GLU A 191 -21.83 8.32 -0.11
C GLU A 191 -21.59 8.35 1.38
N THR A 192 -20.54 7.67 1.88
CA THR A 192 -20.24 7.65 3.33
C THR A 192 -19.81 9.00 3.90
N LYS A 193 -19.31 9.93 3.07
CA LYS A 193 -18.81 11.24 3.51
C LYS A 193 -19.87 12.32 3.71
N LYS A 194 -21.12 12.03 3.35
CA LYS A 194 -22.23 12.95 3.60
C LYS A 194 -22.47 13.11 5.09
N ASP A 195 -22.98 14.27 5.49
CA ASP A 195 -23.20 14.61 6.91
C ASP A 195 -24.45 13.90 7.47
N TYR A 196 -24.31 12.60 7.74
CA TYR A 196 -25.37 11.78 8.32
C TYR A 196 -25.52 12.01 9.82
N ALA A 197 -24.44 12.40 10.51
CA ALA A 197 -24.51 12.89 11.88
C ALA A 197 -25.58 13.97 12.05
N LYS A 198 -25.65 14.94 11.12
CA LYS A 198 -26.69 15.97 11.14
C LYS A 198 -28.10 15.44 10.85
N VAL A 199 -28.24 14.42 9.99
CA VAL A 199 -29.52 13.75 9.75
C VAL A 199 -30.02 13.08 11.03
N ILE A 200 -29.13 12.41 11.77
CA ILE A 200 -29.47 11.75 13.05
C ILE A 200 -29.91 12.80 14.08
N GLU A 201 -29.10 13.84 14.28
CA GLU A 201 -29.38 14.92 15.25
C GLU A 201 -30.73 15.60 15.00
N GLU A 202 -31.04 15.95 13.75
CA GLU A 202 -32.31 16.61 13.43
C GLU A 202 -33.50 15.65 13.49
N SER A 203 -33.27 14.35 13.26
CA SER A 203 -34.30 13.30 13.42
C SER A 203 -34.62 13.04 14.89
N ASP A 204 -33.63 13.05 15.79
CA ASP A 204 -33.84 12.97 17.24
C ASP A 204 -34.70 14.13 17.76
N LYS A 205 -34.40 15.35 17.30
CA LYS A 205 -35.23 16.53 17.58
C LYS A 205 -36.65 16.38 17.05
N LEU A 206 -36.81 15.77 15.86
CA LEU A 206 -38.14 15.53 15.30
C LEU A 206 -38.94 14.56 16.16
N ILE A 207 -38.34 13.47 16.65
CA ILE A 207 -38.98 12.52 17.56
C ILE A 207 -39.40 13.21 18.86
N PHE A 208 -38.53 14.06 19.42
CA PHE A 208 -38.83 14.81 20.64
C PHE A 208 -40.05 15.74 20.46
N GLU A 209 -40.04 16.57 19.41
CA GLU A 209 -41.14 17.50 19.12
C GLU A 209 -42.43 16.76 18.75
N LEU A 210 -42.32 15.63 18.05
CA LEU A 210 -43.44 14.76 17.71
C LEU A 210 -44.13 14.22 18.97
N ASN A 211 -43.36 13.70 19.92
CA ASN A 211 -43.90 13.18 21.17
C ASN A 211 -44.60 14.27 21.98
N LYS A 212 -43.98 15.45 22.10
CA LYS A 212 -44.54 16.61 22.80
C LYS A 212 -45.84 17.10 22.16
N PHE A 213 -45.89 17.18 20.83
CA PHE A 213 -47.10 17.59 20.11
C PHE A 213 -48.27 16.64 20.36
N LEU A 214 -47.99 15.34 20.42
CA LEU A 214 -49.02 14.30 20.58
C LEU A 214 -49.59 14.20 22.00
N GLU A 215 -48.97 14.84 22.99
CA GLU A 215 -49.59 15.01 24.31
C GLU A 215 -50.84 15.91 24.24
N CYS A 216 -50.85 16.90 23.34
CA CYS A 216 -51.94 17.87 23.17
C CYS A 216 -52.11 18.32 21.69
N PRO A 217 -52.52 17.42 20.77
CA PRO A 217 -52.58 17.72 19.33
C PRO A 217 -53.72 18.66 18.92
N GLY A 218 -54.70 18.89 19.80
CA GLY A 218 -55.87 19.71 19.53
C GLY A 218 -56.74 19.14 18.41
N LYS A 219 -57.10 19.98 17.42
CA LYS A 219 -57.91 19.60 16.25
C LYS A 219 -57.08 19.24 15.01
N VAL A 220 -55.76 19.17 15.13
CA VAL A 220 -54.86 18.96 13.99
C VAL A 220 -54.80 17.47 13.65
N LYS A 221 -55.27 17.10 12.46
CA LYS A 221 -55.14 15.73 11.93
C LYS A 221 -53.82 15.53 11.15
N ASN A 222 -53.45 16.49 10.31
CA ASN A 222 -52.25 16.44 9.46
C ASN A 222 -51.15 17.36 10.01
N MET A 223 -50.27 16.78 10.82
CA MET A 223 -49.26 17.52 11.59
C MET A 223 -48.12 18.14 10.75
N PHE A 224 -47.85 17.63 9.55
CA PHE A 224 -46.79 18.18 8.68
C PHE A 224 -47.30 19.17 7.62
N LYS A 225 -48.61 19.20 7.34
CA LYS A 225 -49.23 20.11 6.36
C LYS A 225 -50.07 21.24 6.97
N THR A 226 -50.33 21.20 8.27
CA THR A 226 -51.14 22.21 8.99
C THR A 226 -50.60 23.64 8.87
N ASN A 227 -51.48 24.64 8.90
CA ASN A 227 -51.12 26.06 9.03
C ASN A 227 -50.82 26.47 10.48
N SER A 228 -50.96 25.54 11.42
CA SER A 228 -50.59 25.75 12.83
C SER A 228 -49.09 26.08 12.95
N ARG A 229 -48.77 26.97 13.92
CA ARG A 229 -47.39 27.29 14.31
C ARG A 229 -46.77 26.25 15.25
N ALA A 230 -47.55 25.26 15.70
CA ALA A 230 -47.05 24.19 16.55
C ALA A 230 -46.06 23.28 15.79
N GLU A 231 -44.96 22.91 16.44
CA GLU A 231 -44.10 21.80 16.02
C GLU A 231 -44.92 20.50 15.98
N PRO A 232 -44.63 19.51 15.11
CA PRO A 232 -43.32 19.16 14.55
C PRO A 232 -43.06 19.61 13.09
N LYS A 233 -43.94 20.42 12.50
CA LYS A 233 -43.83 20.81 11.07
C LYS A 233 -42.51 21.50 10.73
N GLY A 234 -42.02 22.38 11.61
CA GLY A 234 -40.77 23.11 11.40
C GLY A 234 -39.59 22.17 11.40
N GLN A 235 -39.55 21.28 12.39
CA GLN A 235 -38.49 20.29 12.53
C GLN A 235 -38.52 19.24 11.41
N TYR A 236 -39.70 18.79 10.97
CA TYR A 236 -39.84 17.90 9.80
C TYR A 236 -39.21 18.51 8.54
N ARG A 237 -39.45 19.79 8.28
CA ARG A 237 -38.87 20.48 7.12
C ARG A 237 -37.34 20.54 7.18
N LYS A 238 -36.75 20.62 8.38
CA LYS A 238 -35.30 20.55 8.54
C LYS A 238 -34.78 19.16 8.19
N VAL A 239 -35.38 18.11 8.74
CA VAL A 239 -35.02 16.71 8.41
C VAL A 239 -35.17 16.48 6.91
N LEU A 240 -36.29 16.86 6.31
CA LEU A 240 -36.53 16.76 4.87
C LEU A 240 -35.46 17.49 4.04
N LYS A 241 -35.06 18.70 4.46
CA LYS A 241 -34.00 19.47 3.79
C LYS A 241 -32.66 18.73 3.85
N PHE A 242 -32.28 18.22 5.01
CA PHE A 242 -31.03 17.48 5.18
C PHE A 242 -31.08 16.16 4.40
N VAL A 243 -32.11 15.33 4.57
CA VAL A 243 -32.28 14.06 3.83
C VAL A 243 -32.32 14.27 2.30
N ARG A 244 -32.92 15.35 1.80
CA ARG A 244 -32.86 15.67 0.36
C ARG A 244 -31.45 16.00 -0.11
N LYS A 245 -30.67 16.70 0.71
CA LYS A 245 -29.29 17.10 0.40
C LYS A 245 -28.31 15.93 0.55
N THR A 246 -28.44 15.14 1.62
CA THR A 246 -27.41 14.18 2.07
C THR A 246 -27.89 12.73 2.14
N GLY A 247 -29.20 12.47 2.15
CA GLY A 247 -29.75 11.12 2.32
C GLY A 247 -29.68 10.24 1.07
N THR A 248 -29.78 8.93 1.29
CA THR A 248 -29.90 7.91 0.24
C THR A 248 -31.24 8.00 -0.49
N THR A 249 -31.37 7.31 -1.63
CA THR A 249 -32.65 7.20 -2.35
C THR A 249 -33.74 6.61 -1.47
N GLU A 250 -33.41 5.61 -0.65
CA GLU A 250 -34.34 5.03 0.32
C GLU A 250 -34.75 6.05 1.39
N GLN A 251 -33.81 6.76 2.02
CA GLN A 251 -34.13 7.77 3.03
C GLN A 251 -35.01 8.89 2.45
N LYS A 252 -34.76 9.29 1.19
CA LYS A 252 -35.58 10.27 0.47
C LYS A 252 -37.02 9.79 0.26
N ALA A 253 -37.21 8.51 -0.08
CA ALA A 253 -38.54 7.91 -0.20
C ALA A 253 -39.25 7.82 1.17
N LEU A 254 -38.52 7.38 2.20
CA LEU A 254 -39.02 7.27 3.58
C LEU A 254 -39.47 8.63 4.15
N ILE A 255 -38.67 9.69 4.01
CA ILE A 255 -39.04 11.01 4.55
C ILE A 255 -40.19 11.67 3.77
N ALA A 256 -40.39 11.27 2.51
CA ALA A 256 -41.51 11.74 1.70
C ALA A 256 -42.82 11.05 2.08
N SER A 257 -42.79 9.77 2.47
CA SER A 257 -44.00 9.02 2.83
C SER A 257 -44.68 9.56 4.09
N ILE A 258 -43.93 10.14 5.03
CA ILE A 258 -44.50 10.67 6.27
C ILE A 258 -45.28 11.99 6.09
N GLU A 259 -45.11 12.70 4.97
CA GLU A 259 -45.68 14.05 4.78
C GLU A 259 -47.21 14.09 4.88
N ASN A 260 -47.88 13.00 4.49
CA ASN A 260 -49.34 12.87 4.48
C ASN A 260 -49.89 12.06 5.66
N MET A 261 -49.02 11.57 6.55
CA MET A 261 -49.45 10.76 7.69
C MET A 261 -50.15 11.61 8.75
N THR A 262 -51.04 10.95 9.48
CA THR A 262 -51.89 11.57 10.52
C THR A 262 -51.39 11.28 11.92
N VAL A 263 -51.96 11.98 12.92
CA VAL A 263 -51.64 11.77 14.34
C VAL A 263 -51.86 10.32 14.82
N ASP A 264 -52.81 9.59 14.21
CA ASP A 264 -53.13 8.21 14.58
C ASP A 264 -52.05 7.22 14.13
N GLN A 265 -51.24 7.62 13.14
CA GLN A 265 -50.14 6.83 12.58
C GLN A 265 -48.81 7.06 13.30
N LYS A 266 -48.86 7.53 14.56
CA LYS A 266 -47.66 7.79 15.38
C LYS A 266 -46.64 6.62 15.34
N PRO A 267 -47.03 5.35 15.54
CA PRO A 267 -46.07 4.25 15.57
C PRO A 267 -45.32 4.11 14.24
N GLU A 268 -46.05 4.22 13.12
CA GLU A 268 -45.51 4.15 11.75
C GLU A 268 -44.55 5.31 11.47
N ILE A 269 -44.90 6.53 11.89
CA ILE A 269 -44.03 7.70 11.73
C ILE A 269 -42.72 7.51 12.52
N LEU A 270 -42.79 7.03 13.76
CA LEU A 270 -41.61 6.81 14.59
C LEU A 270 -40.72 5.70 14.02
N GLU A 271 -41.31 4.61 13.54
CA GLU A 271 -40.59 3.53 12.87
C GLU A 271 -39.85 4.03 11.63
N ILE A 272 -40.49 4.87 10.81
CA ILE A 272 -39.84 5.44 9.62
C ILE A 272 -38.68 6.37 10.01
N ILE A 273 -38.84 7.22 11.03
CA ILE A 273 -37.77 8.13 11.47
C ILE A 273 -36.60 7.33 12.07
N GLU A 274 -36.85 6.28 12.85
CA GLU A 274 -35.79 5.40 13.34
C GLU A 274 -35.10 4.66 12.19
N LYS A 275 -35.84 4.17 11.19
CA LYS A 275 -35.24 3.54 10.01
C LYS A 275 -34.32 4.51 9.25
N ILE A 276 -34.72 5.78 9.10
CA ILE A 276 -33.87 6.82 8.51
C ILE A 276 -32.58 6.98 9.34
N LYS A 277 -32.69 7.03 10.68
CA LYS A 277 -31.55 7.14 11.58
C LYS A 277 -30.64 5.91 11.51
N ASP A 278 -31.19 4.71 11.44
CA ASP A 278 -30.43 3.47 11.36
C ASP A 278 -29.63 3.37 10.06
N ILE A 279 -30.22 3.75 8.92
CA ILE A 279 -29.49 3.88 7.66
C ILE A 279 -28.32 4.86 7.83
N SER A 280 -28.56 6.04 8.41
CA SER A 280 -27.52 7.04 8.68
C SER A 280 -26.42 6.54 9.63
N ARG A 281 -26.78 5.83 10.71
CA ARG A 281 -25.81 5.24 11.65
C ARG A 281 -24.95 4.18 10.98
N ASN A 282 -25.53 3.36 10.13
CA ASN A 282 -24.79 2.34 9.38
C ASN A 282 -23.81 2.98 8.40
N LEU A 283 -24.21 4.04 7.68
CA LEU A 283 -23.32 4.77 6.78
C LEU A 283 -22.18 5.48 7.50
N GLU A 284 -22.41 6.02 8.71
CA GLU A 284 -21.32 6.57 9.54
C GLU A 284 -20.35 5.47 10.02
N LYS A 285 -20.84 4.28 10.36
CA LYS A 285 -19.97 3.13 10.68
C LYS A 285 -19.16 2.70 9.46
N GLU A 286 -19.78 2.65 8.27
CA GLU A 286 -19.07 2.36 7.03
C GLU A 286 -18.03 3.42 6.69
N ARG A 287 -18.31 4.71 6.96
CA ARG A 287 -17.34 5.81 6.81
C ARG A 287 -16.07 5.60 7.63
N GLN A 288 -16.23 5.14 8.87
CA GLN A 288 -15.10 4.85 9.77
C GLN A 288 -14.29 3.63 9.28
N ARG A 289 -14.95 2.70 8.59
CA ARG A 289 -14.36 1.48 8.03
C ARG A 289 -13.88 1.64 6.59
N GLN A 290 -13.78 2.86 6.05
CA GLN A 290 -13.29 3.06 4.69
C GLN A 290 -11.81 2.71 4.59
N GLU A 291 -11.46 1.98 3.54
CA GLU A 291 -10.11 1.51 3.27
C GLU A 291 -9.14 2.68 3.06
N PHE A 292 -9.60 3.81 2.51
CA PHE A 292 -8.80 5.02 2.35
C PHE A 292 -8.30 5.59 3.68
N ASN A 293 -9.01 5.39 4.79
CA ASN A 293 -8.50 5.80 6.10
C ASN A 293 -7.21 5.04 6.42
N LEU A 294 -7.13 3.74 6.09
CA LEU A 294 -5.92 2.94 6.28
C LEU A 294 -4.76 3.37 5.42
N VAL A 295 -5.00 4.08 4.33
CA VAL A 295 -3.92 4.60 3.49
C VAL A 295 -3.48 5.95 4.03
N PHE A 296 -4.43 6.85 4.28
CA PHE A 296 -4.15 8.29 4.40
C PHE A 296 -4.24 8.87 5.81
N ASP A 297 -4.98 8.26 6.74
CA ASP A 297 -5.18 8.84 8.06
C ASP A 297 -3.88 8.82 8.88
N GLY A 298 -3.36 10.01 9.17
CA GLY A 298 -2.09 10.24 9.86
C GLY A 298 -0.83 9.79 9.11
N SER A 299 -0.93 9.52 7.80
CA SER A 299 0.21 9.29 6.93
C SER A 299 0.57 10.54 6.12
N SER A 300 1.76 10.55 5.52
CA SER A 300 2.24 11.60 4.61
C SER A 300 2.40 11.01 3.21
N VAL A 301 1.73 11.60 2.23
CA VAL A 301 1.86 11.23 0.82
C VAL A 301 3.08 11.94 0.23
N GLU A 302 4.14 11.20 -0.04
CA GLU A 302 5.41 11.73 -0.54
C GLU A 302 5.31 12.10 -2.03
N GLN A 303 4.68 11.24 -2.83
CA GLN A 303 4.61 11.37 -4.27
C GLN A 303 3.32 10.77 -4.83
N VAL A 304 2.75 11.44 -5.83
CA VAL A 304 1.68 10.93 -6.69
C VAL A 304 2.23 10.85 -8.12
N PHE A 305 2.11 9.69 -8.73
CA PHE A 305 2.32 9.48 -10.16
C PHE A 305 0.96 9.44 -10.85
N ILE A 306 0.83 10.10 -12.00
CA ILE A 306 -0.38 10.01 -12.81
C ILE A 306 0.05 9.73 -14.24
N THR A 307 -0.29 8.54 -14.72
CA THR A 307 0.28 7.96 -15.94
C THR A 307 -0.09 8.77 -17.17
N HIS A 308 -1.31 9.30 -17.29
CA HIS A 308 -1.70 10.12 -18.43
C HIS A 308 -2.97 10.94 -18.20
N SER A 309 -3.24 11.88 -19.10
CA SER A 309 -4.37 12.80 -19.04
C SER A 309 -5.67 12.14 -19.49
N HIS A 310 -6.20 11.20 -18.71
CA HIS A 310 -7.54 10.68 -18.87
C HIS A 310 -8.29 10.82 -17.54
N LEU A 311 -9.55 11.27 -17.60
CA LEU A 311 -10.31 11.75 -16.43
C LEU A 311 -10.51 10.67 -15.35
N ASP A 312 -10.26 9.42 -15.69
CA ASP A 312 -10.36 8.20 -14.90
C ASP A 312 -9.09 7.79 -14.13
N HIS A 313 -8.02 8.59 -14.13
CA HIS A 313 -6.80 8.29 -13.33
C HIS A 313 -6.55 9.24 -12.16
N PHE A 314 -7.31 10.33 -12.04
CA PHE A 314 -7.03 11.38 -11.04
C PHE A 314 -8.26 12.16 -10.59
N SER A 315 -9.46 11.77 -11.05
CA SER A 315 -10.73 12.45 -10.76
C SER A 315 -11.06 12.55 -9.27
N TYR A 316 -10.33 11.82 -8.44
CA TYR A 316 -10.53 11.74 -6.99
C TYR A 316 -9.48 12.43 -6.16
N LEU A 317 -8.41 12.93 -6.76
CA LEU A 317 -7.36 13.60 -6.00
C LEU A 317 -7.92 14.82 -5.26
N ASP A 318 -8.97 15.47 -5.77
CA ASP A 318 -9.63 16.58 -5.07
C ASP A 318 -10.45 16.11 -3.85
N ASP A 319 -11.21 15.02 -3.96
CA ASP A 319 -11.92 14.41 -2.83
C ASP A 319 -10.93 13.95 -1.75
N LEU A 320 -9.86 13.27 -2.15
CA LEU A 320 -8.80 12.82 -1.24
C LEU A 320 -8.08 14.00 -0.59
N PHE A 321 -7.77 15.06 -1.35
CA PHE A 321 -7.13 16.26 -0.79
C PHE A 321 -8.05 17.00 0.18
N ASN A 322 -9.35 17.09 -0.11
CA ASN A 322 -10.31 17.74 0.79
C ASN A 322 -10.45 16.97 2.12
N ASP A 323 -10.45 15.64 2.05
CA ASP A 323 -10.67 14.80 3.22
C ASP A 323 -9.38 14.52 4.02
N PHE A 324 -8.25 14.43 3.34
CA PHE A 324 -6.95 14.06 3.90
C PHE A 324 -5.88 15.14 3.65
N GLY A 325 -6.27 16.42 3.57
CA GLY A 325 -5.36 17.50 3.15
C GLY A 325 -4.06 17.63 3.94
N LYS A 326 -4.03 17.19 5.21
CA LYS A 326 -2.78 17.09 6.00
C LYS A 326 -1.81 16.07 5.41
N SER A 327 -2.32 14.94 4.96
CA SER A 327 -1.54 13.87 4.34
C SER A 327 -0.96 14.30 2.99
N PHE A 328 -1.64 15.21 2.29
CA PHE A 328 -1.22 15.71 0.98
C PHE A 328 -0.41 17.01 1.00
N GLN A 329 -0.08 17.55 2.18
CA GLN A 329 0.45 18.91 2.32
C GLN A 329 1.78 19.13 1.57
N ASP A 330 2.68 18.16 1.64
CA ASP A 330 4.02 18.23 1.05
C ASP A 330 4.17 17.34 -0.19
N THR A 331 3.05 16.88 -0.75
CA THR A 331 3.02 15.95 -1.88
C THR A 331 3.53 16.58 -3.16
N LYS A 332 4.32 15.80 -3.90
CA LYS A 332 4.73 16.09 -5.27
C LYS A 332 3.88 15.31 -6.26
N TYR A 333 3.59 15.89 -7.41
CA TYR A 333 2.76 15.28 -8.44
C TYR A 333 3.56 15.19 -9.75
N LEU A 334 3.72 13.97 -10.28
CA LEU A 334 4.39 13.72 -11.55
C LEU A 334 3.36 13.25 -12.57
N LEU A 335 3.16 14.04 -13.62
CA LEU A 335 2.14 13.84 -14.63
C LEU A 335 2.74 13.48 -15.98
N GLY A 336 2.10 12.52 -16.64
CA GLY A 336 2.39 12.14 -18.01
C GLY A 336 2.10 13.26 -18.99
N GLY A 337 3.02 13.44 -19.92
CA GLY A 337 2.85 14.33 -21.04
C GLY A 337 3.00 15.82 -20.75
N GLU A 338 2.36 16.65 -21.59
CA GLU A 338 2.47 18.10 -21.58
C GLU A 338 1.30 18.72 -20.84
N VAL A 339 1.49 19.90 -20.25
CA VAL A 339 0.44 20.66 -19.55
C VAL A 339 -0.82 20.81 -20.42
N ASP A 340 -0.66 20.96 -21.73
CA ASP A 340 -1.77 21.12 -22.68
C ASP A 340 -2.63 19.87 -22.88
N ASN A 341 -2.13 18.69 -22.50
CA ASN A 341 -2.90 17.45 -22.46
C ASN A 341 -3.89 17.45 -21.28
N TRP A 342 -3.66 18.28 -20.27
CA TRP A 342 -4.45 18.33 -19.03
C TRP A 342 -5.42 19.52 -19.04
N LYS A 343 -6.57 19.34 -19.70
CA LYS A 343 -7.61 20.37 -19.87
C LYS A 343 -8.99 19.90 -19.39
N GLY A 344 -9.82 20.83 -18.93
CA GLY A 344 -11.20 20.58 -18.50
C GLY A 344 -11.46 21.07 -17.08
N GLU A 345 -12.74 21.25 -16.76
CA GLU A 345 -13.20 21.86 -15.49
C GLU A 345 -12.64 21.17 -14.25
N MET A 346 -12.57 19.83 -14.27
CA MET A 346 -12.04 19.03 -13.16
C MET A 346 -10.55 19.27 -12.92
N ILE A 347 -9.75 19.33 -13.99
CA ILE A 347 -8.31 19.58 -13.90
C ILE A 347 -8.04 21.00 -13.41
N GLU A 348 -8.79 21.98 -13.93
CA GLU A 348 -8.67 23.37 -13.48
C GLU A 348 -9.00 23.51 -11.99
N ARG A 349 -10.04 22.82 -11.53
CA ARG A 349 -10.38 22.73 -10.10
C ARG A 349 -9.23 22.13 -9.29
N LEU A 350 -8.64 21.04 -9.75
CA LEU A 350 -7.54 20.36 -9.07
C LEU A 350 -6.29 21.26 -8.98
N PHE A 351 -5.88 21.89 -10.08
CA PHE A 351 -4.75 22.82 -10.10
C PHE A 351 -4.98 24.05 -9.21
N LYS A 352 -6.22 24.51 -9.09
CA LYS A 352 -6.57 25.59 -8.17
C LYS A 352 -6.53 25.14 -6.71
N LEU A 353 -6.91 23.90 -6.42
CA LEU A 353 -6.94 23.34 -5.07
C LEU A 353 -5.53 23.06 -4.54
N ILE A 354 -4.69 22.42 -5.34
CA ILE A 354 -3.35 21.94 -4.94
C ILE A 354 -2.27 23.00 -5.21
N GLY A 355 -2.42 23.80 -6.26
CA GLY A 355 -1.40 24.69 -6.78
C GLY A 355 -0.66 24.08 -7.96
N LYS A 356 -0.72 24.74 -9.12
CA LYS A 356 -0.13 24.25 -10.38
C LYS A 356 1.39 24.04 -10.30
N ASP A 357 2.08 24.77 -9.43
CA ASP A 357 3.52 24.67 -9.19
C ASP A 357 3.96 23.36 -8.52
N LYS A 358 3.02 22.61 -7.93
CA LYS A 358 3.28 21.27 -7.34
C LYS A 358 3.32 20.15 -8.38
N PHE A 359 2.91 20.44 -9.61
CA PHE A 359 2.81 19.48 -10.71
C PHE A 359 4.03 19.58 -11.62
N GLU A 360 4.72 18.47 -11.77
CA GLU A 360 5.75 18.27 -12.77
C GLU A 360 5.19 17.49 -13.95
N PHE A 361 5.41 18.00 -15.17
CA PHE A 361 4.98 17.37 -16.41
C PHE A 361 6.19 16.86 -17.16
N ILE A 362 6.25 15.56 -17.44
CA ILE A 362 7.45 14.95 -18.02
C ILE A 362 7.60 15.17 -19.53
N GLY A 363 6.54 15.63 -20.22
CA GLY A 363 6.57 15.88 -21.66
C GLY A 363 6.49 14.61 -22.51
N ARG A 364 6.79 14.75 -23.82
CA ARG A 364 6.72 13.67 -24.83
C ARG A 364 8.00 12.84 -24.95
N GLU A 365 9.11 13.42 -24.54
CA GLU A 365 10.45 12.84 -24.57
C GLU A 365 11.14 13.16 -23.26
N TYR A 366 11.69 12.15 -22.61
CA TYR A 366 12.31 12.32 -21.29
C TYR A 366 13.27 11.16 -20.99
N ASP A 367 14.30 11.43 -20.19
CA ASP A 367 15.22 10.41 -19.68
C ASP A 367 14.62 9.59 -18.55
N SER A 368 15.16 8.38 -18.34
CA SER A 368 14.79 7.54 -17.20
C SER A 368 15.13 8.21 -15.88
N ARG A 369 14.24 8.03 -14.89
CA ARG A 369 14.39 8.56 -13.54
C ARG A 369 13.99 7.49 -12.52
N THR A 370 14.82 7.30 -11.51
CA THR A 370 14.51 6.44 -10.37
C THR A 370 14.23 7.31 -9.15
N TYR A 371 13.05 7.15 -8.58
CA TYR A 371 12.65 7.80 -7.33
C TYR A 371 12.66 6.77 -6.21
N LYS A 372 13.34 7.10 -5.12
CA LYS A 372 13.46 6.21 -3.95
C LYS A 372 12.55 6.70 -2.84
N TYR A 373 11.60 5.87 -2.46
CA TYR A 373 10.62 6.17 -1.42
C TYR A 373 10.50 5.02 -0.44
N LEU A 374 9.82 5.29 0.68
CA LEU A 374 9.42 4.27 1.65
C LEU A 374 10.56 3.35 2.11
N ASP A 375 11.83 3.77 2.09
CA ASP A 375 13.01 2.97 2.49
C ASP A 375 13.13 1.59 1.81
N GLY A 376 12.76 1.49 0.52
CA GLY A 376 12.87 0.25 -0.27
C GLY A 376 11.97 0.15 -1.49
N LEU A 377 11.21 1.21 -1.80
CA LEU A 377 10.43 1.31 -3.03
C LEU A 377 11.17 2.18 -4.05
N ASP A 378 11.63 1.55 -5.14
CA ASP A 378 12.30 2.24 -6.25
C ASP A 378 11.30 2.41 -7.41
N VAL A 379 10.64 3.56 -7.47
CA VAL A 379 9.74 3.87 -8.59
C VAL A 379 10.57 4.32 -9.77
N LYS A 380 10.66 3.47 -10.81
CA LYS A 380 11.40 3.79 -12.03
C LYS A 380 10.44 4.28 -13.12
N VAL A 381 10.58 5.55 -13.46
CA VAL A 381 9.98 6.14 -14.65
C VAL A 381 10.96 5.92 -15.80
N TRP A 382 10.63 5.04 -16.73
CA TRP A 382 11.53 4.75 -17.84
C TRP A 382 11.40 5.80 -18.94
N GLY A 383 12.56 6.25 -19.41
CA GLY A 383 12.68 7.27 -20.43
C GLY A 383 12.01 6.86 -21.73
N GLN A 384 11.47 7.84 -22.43
CA GLN A 384 10.84 7.66 -23.73
C GLN A 384 11.47 8.59 -24.77
N ASP A 385 11.67 8.04 -25.97
CA ASP A 385 11.98 8.79 -27.18
C ASP A 385 10.72 9.49 -27.73
N PHE A 386 10.93 10.59 -28.46
CA PHE A 386 9.86 11.39 -29.05
C PHE A 386 8.93 10.53 -29.94
N PRO A 387 7.59 10.69 -29.85
CA PRO A 387 6.66 9.89 -30.65
C PRO A 387 6.73 10.25 -32.14
N GLU A 388 6.80 9.23 -32.99
CA GLU A 388 6.69 9.39 -34.45
C GLU A 388 5.30 9.87 -34.90
N ASP A 389 4.25 9.45 -34.18
CA ASP A 389 2.87 9.90 -34.37
C ASP A 389 2.39 10.67 -33.14
N LEU A 390 2.05 11.94 -33.34
CA LEU A 390 1.55 12.84 -32.29
C LEU A 390 0.13 12.49 -31.82
N SER A 391 -0.56 11.58 -32.51
CA SER A 391 -1.85 11.01 -32.10
C SER A 391 -1.72 10.00 -30.96
N HIS A 392 -0.53 9.42 -30.76
CA HIS A 392 -0.27 8.52 -29.64
C HIS A 392 -0.46 9.27 -28.31
N LYS A 393 -1.08 8.60 -27.33
CA LYS A 393 -1.29 9.16 -25.99
C LYS A 393 0.04 9.58 -25.37
N ASN A 394 0.03 10.56 -24.48
CA ASN A 394 1.25 11.01 -23.83
C ASN A 394 1.32 10.42 -22.42
N GLN A 395 1.76 9.16 -22.31
CA GLN A 395 1.74 8.38 -21.07
C GLN A 395 3.12 8.26 -20.41
N ILE A 396 3.18 8.32 -19.07
CA ILE A 396 4.32 7.87 -18.28
C ILE A 396 4.43 6.36 -18.45
N SER A 397 5.54 5.90 -19.02
CA SER A 397 5.89 4.49 -18.92
C SER A 397 6.44 4.24 -17.52
N LEU A 398 5.51 3.94 -16.62
CA LEU A 398 5.78 3.75 -15.22
C LEU A 398 6.02 2.27 -14.95
N PHE A 399 7.21 1.96 -14.47
CA PHE A 399 7.56 0.65 -13.98
C PHE A 399 7.87 0.76 -12.50
N VAL A 400 6.89 0.38 -11.68
CA VAL A 400 7.10 0.37 -10.24
C VAL A 400 7.97 -0.83 -9.93
N THR A 401 9.20 -0.56 -9.51
CA THR A 401 10.16 -1.61 -9.21
C THR A 401 10.28 -1.71 -7.69
N ILE A 402 9.93 -2.86 -7.16
CA ILE A 402 9.96 -3.12 -5.73
C ILE A 402 11.04 -4.14 -5.46
N ASP A 403 12.09 -3.74 -4.75
CA ASP A 403 13.11 -4.67 -4.27
C ASP A 403 12.64 -5.28 -2.95
N ILE A 404 12.36 -6.58 -2.97
CA ILE A 404 11.90 -7.34 -1.80
C ILE A 404 12.93 -8.41 -1.50
N ASN A 405 13.66 -8.27 -0.39
CA ASN A 405 14.71 -9.23 0.02
C ASN A 405 15.75 -9.51 -1.08
N GLY A 406 16.18 -8.46 -1.79
CA GLY A 406 17.16 -8.56 -2.89
C GLY A 406 16.58 -9.12 -4.20
N ARG A 407 15.25 -9.16 -4.34
CA ARG A 407 14.57 -9.56 -5.57
C ARG A 407 13.76 -8.41 -6.14
N ARG A 408 13.98 -8.13 -7.41
CA ARG A 408 13.30 -7.06 -8.13
C ARG A 408 11.95 -7.53 -8.65
N VAL A 409 10.87 -6.95 -8.17
CA VAL A 409 9.51 -7.14 -8.70
C VAL A 409 9.12 -5.90 -9.48
N MET A 410 8.83 -6.02 -10.77
CA MET A 410 8.44 -4.90 -11.61
C MET A 410 6.96 -4.98 -11.95
N PHE A 411 6.20 -3.96 -11.56
CA PHE A 411 4.83 -3.75 -12.00
C PHE A 411 4.81 -2.81 -13.19
N THR A 412 4.01 -3.12 -14.19
CA THR A 412 3.80 -2.23 -15.34
C THR A 412 2.42 -1.61 -15.21
N GLY A 413 2.32 -0.28 -15.33
CA GLY A 413 1.03 0.38 -15.45
C GLY A 413 0.43 0.28 -16.85
N ASP A 414 -0.55 1.15 -17.11
CA ASP A 414 -1.28 1.35 -18.36
C ASP A 414 -0.32 1.74 -19.51
N ALA A 415 0.29 0.74 -20.17
CA ALA A 415 1.35 0.93 -21.17
C ALA A 415 0.94 0.30 -22.51
N GLU A 416 0.54 1.13 -23.47
CA GLU A 416 0.24 0.69 -24.83
C GLU A 416 1.53 0.29 -25.61
N GLY A 417 1.39 -0.63 -26.57
CA GLY A 417 2.53 -1.16 -27.35
C GLY A 417 3.36 -0.10 -28.09
N CYS A 418 2.76 1.03 -28.44
CA CYS A 418 3.45 2.17 -29.06
C CYS A 418 4.38 2.92 -28.09
N HIS A 419 4.12 2.89 -26.78
CA HIS A 419 5.01 3.46 -25.74
C HIS A 419 6.25 2.62 -25.55
N LEU A 420 6.07 1.30 -25.58
CA LEU A 420 7.14 0.35 -25.32
C LEU A 420 8.20 0.31 -26.42
N LYS A 421 7.81 0.59 -27.68
CA LYS A 421 8.76 0.79 -28.79
C LYS A 421 9.71 1.96 -28.58
N ARG A 422 9.27 2.97 -27.83
CA ARG A 422 9.99 4.22 -27.59
C ARG A 422 10.74 4.22 -26.26
N LEU A 423 10.67 3.14 -25.50
CA LEU A 423 11.39 3.04 -24.24
C LEU A 423 12.90 3.08 -24.47
N ARG A 424 13.55 4.03 -23.80
CA ARG A 424 15.01 4.17 -23.78
C ARG A 424 15.65 2.96 -23.11
N ILE A 425 16.91 2.74 -23.46
CA ILE A 425 17.78 1.78 -22.79
C ILE A 425 18.73 2.60 -21.94
N ASP A 426 18.67 2.39 -20.63
CA ASP A 426 19.55 3.10 -19.71
C ASP A 426 21.00 2.65 -19.92
N ARG A 427 21.86 3.61 -20.23
CA ARG A 427 23.31 3.39 -20.36
C ARG A 427 24.07 4.64 -19.92
N PRO A 428 25.31 4.50 -19.43
CA PRO A 428 26.16 5.64 -19.15
C PRO A 428 26.57 6.36 -20.44
N ASP A 429 26.76 7.67 -20.35
CA ASP A 429 27.41 8.48 -21.41
C ASP A 429 28.92 8.32 -21.27
N MET A 430 29.56 7.72 -22.27
CA MET A 430 30.99 7.44 -22.31
C MET A 430 31.69 8.23 -23.43
N LYS A 431 31.18 9.43 -23.79
CA LYS A 431 31.77 10.31 -24.83
C LYS A 431 33.29 10.53 -24.73
N SER A 432 33.87 10.44 -23.53
CA SER A 432 35.33 10.54 -23.32
C SER A 432 36.12 9.34 -23.86
N ASN A 433 35.46 8.23 -24.17
CA ASN A 433 36.04 7.03 -24.78
C ASN A 433 35.20 6.62 -26.01
N THR A 434 35.64 7.07 -27.18
CA THR A 434 34.90 6.88 -28.44
C THR A 434 34.67 5.42 -28.83
N GLU A 435 35.58 4.51 -28.45
CA GLU A 435 35.43 3.08 -28.75
C GLU A 435 34.36 2.42 -27.86
N ILE A 436 34.36 2.72 -26.56
CA ILE A 436 33.31 2.25 -25.64
C ILE A 436 31.97 2.86 -26.02
N GLU A 437 31.91 4.16 -26.34
CA GLU A 437 30.67 4.81 -26.73
C GLU A 437 30.08 4.21 -28.03
N ALA A 438 30.93 3.92 -29.02
CA ALA A 438 30.50 3.23 -30.24
C ALA A 438 29.99 1.82 -29.95
N PHE A 439 30.65 1.08 -29.05
CA PHE A 439 30.20 -0.25 -28.63
C PHE A 439 28.84 -0.20 -27.90
N LEU A 440 28.68 0.71 -26.93
CA LEU A 440 27.41 0.85 -26.21
C LEU A 440 26.28 1.30 -27.13
N THR A 441 26.57 2.13 -28.14
CA THR A 441 25.61 2.52 -29.19
C THR A 441 25.19 1.31 -30.04
N ASP A 442 26.14 0.46 -30.43
CA ASP A 442 25.84 -0.79 -31.16
C ASP A 442 25.03 -1.78 -30.30
N VAL A 443 25.33 -1.89 -29.01
CA VAL A 443 24.53 -2.70 -28.06
C VAL A 443 23.11 -2.15 -27.94
N GLU A 444 22.95 -0.84 -27.75
CA GLU A 444 21.63 -0.18 -27.70
C GLU A 444 20.83 -0.45 -28.98
N ALA A 445 21.43 -0.24 -30.15
CA ALA A 445 20.81 -0.49 -31.44
C ALA A 445 20.43 -1.97 -31.60
N THR A 446 21.29 -2.89 -31.16
CA THR A 446 21.04 -4.34 -31.18
C THR A 446 19.83 -4.70 -30.33
N ILE A 447 19.73 -4.18 -29.10
CA ILE A 447 18.58 -4.42 -28.23
C ILE A 447 17.31 -3.83 -28.85
N LYS A 448 17.34 -2.58 -29.33
CA LYS A 448 16.19 -1.94 -30.01
C LYS A 448 15.74 -2.73 -31.25
N GLN A 449 16.66 -3.19 -32.09
CA GLN A 449 16.34 -4.01 -33.26
C GLN A 449 15.72 -5.35 -32.85
N ASN A 450 16.31 -6.03 -31.87
CA ASN A 450 15.84 -7.33 -31.40
C ASN A 450 14.44 -7.26 -30.75
N ARG A 451 14.12 -6.17 -30.05
CA ARG A 451 12.75 -5.86 -29.58
C ARG A 451 11.75 -5.82 -30.74
N LEU A 452 12.13 -5.24 -31.88
CA LEU A 452 11.29 -5.18 -33.10
C LEU A 452 11.20 -6.53 -33.82
N SER A 453 12.32 -7.23 -33.98
CA SER A 453 12.43 -8.50 -34.72
C SER A 453 12.07 -9.75 -33.90
N LYS A 454 11.61 -9.58 -32.65
CA LYS A 454 11.16 -10.67 -31.77
C LYS A 454 12.27 -11.67 -31.38
N THR A 455 13.53 -11.22 -31.38
CA THR A 455 14.71 -12.07 -31.08
C THR A 455 15.26 -11.79 -29.68
N ASN A 456 15.82 -12.80 -29.01
CA ASN A 456 16.46 -12.62 -27.70
C ASN A 456 17.77 -11.85 -27.89
N SER A 457 17.89 -10.70 -27.22
CA SER A 457 19.07 -9.83 -27.32
C SER A 457 20.21 -10.24 -26.39
N THR A 458 19.92 -11.00 -25.33
CA THR A 458 20.85 -11.34 -24.24
C THR A 458 22.09 -12.06 -24.77
N ASP A 459 21.91 -13.21 -25.43
CA ASP A 459 23.03 -14.02 -25.93
C ASP A 459 23.84 -13.26 -27.00
N ILE A 460 23.15 -12.51 -27.86
CA ILE A 460 23.77 -11.71 -28.93
C ILE A 460 24.64 -10.60 -28.32
N VAL A 461 24.12 -9.90 -27.32
CA VAL A 461 24.80 -8.78 -26.66
C VAL A 461 25.99 -9.27 -25.84
N TYR A 462 25.85 -10.38 -25.10
CA TYR A 462 26.99 -10.95 -24.36
C TYR A 462 28.06 -11.52 -25.30
N GLN A 463 27.68 -12.06 -26.46
CA GLN A 463 28.64 -12.47 -27.48
C GLN A 463 29.39 -11.26 -28.06
N LYS A 464 28.69 -10.17 -28.39
CA LYS A 464 29.31 -8.89 -28.80
C LYS A 464 30.27 -8.35 -27.73
N LEU A 465 29.86 -8.40 -26.45
CA LEU A 465 30.70 -7.97 -25.33
C LEU A 465 31.98 -8.81 -25.23
N LYS A 466 31.87 -10.14 -25.37
CA LYS A 466 33.02 -11.04 -25.35
C LYS A 466 34.01 -10.70 -26.46
N GLU A 467 33.53 -10.57 -27.70
CA GLU A 467 34.36 -10.21 -28.86
C GLU A 467 35.01 -8.83 -28.71
N PHE A 468 34.29 -7.87 -28.11
CA PHE A 468 34.80 -6.54 -27.84
C PHE A 468 35.90 -6.55 -26.76
N LYS A 469 35.73 -7.33 -25.69
CA LYS A 469 36.72 -7.51 -24.61
C LYS A 469 37.96 -8.30 -25.05
N GLU A 470 37.85 -9.17 -26.05
CA GLU A 470 39.01 -9.89 -26.60
C GLU A 470 39.95 -8.95 -27.38
N LYS A 471 39.40 -7.90 -28.00
CA LYS A 471 40.14 -6.95 -28.82
C LYS A 471 40.68 -5.76 -28.04
N ASN A 472 40.16 -5.52 -26.84
CA ASN A 472 40.43 -4.30 -26.08
C ASN A 472 40.57 -4.56 -24.58
N LYS A 473 41.50 -3.86 -23.92
CA LYS A 473 41.65 -3.91 -22.45
C LYS A 473 41.18 -2.60 -21.84
N PHE A 474 40.17 -2.65 -20.98
CA PHE A 474 39.62 -1.49 -20.30
C PHE A 474 39.53 -1.74 -18.79
N GLU A 475 39.67 -0.67 -18.00
CA GLU A 475 39.45 -0.70 -16.53
C GLU A 475 37.96 -0.62 -16.16
N VAL A 476 37.10 -0.18 -17.10
CA VAL A 476 35.66 -0.04 -16.89
C VAL A 476 34.98 -1.40 -16.87
N ASN A 477 34.09 -1.62 -15.90
CA ASN A 477 33.28 -2.84 -15.80
C ASN A 477 32.16 -2.89 -16.84
N LEU A 478 32.52 -3.18 -18.10
CA LEU A 478 31.57 -3.26 -19.22
C LEU A 478 30.54 -4.40 -19.06
N GLU A 479 30.86 -5.45 -18.30
CA GLU A 479 29.91 -6.53 -18.00
C GLU A 479 28.73 -6.01 -17.18
N GLU A 480 29.01 -5.24 -16.13
CA GLU A 480 27.97 -4.63 -15.31
C GLU A 480 27.14 -3.61 -16.09
N ILE A 481 27.77 -2.80 -16.94
CA ILE A 481 27.04 -1.83 -17.79
C ILE A 481 26.11 -2.55 -18.77
N VAL A 482 26.61 -3.57 -19.49
CA VAL A 482 25.81 -4.36 -20.42
C VAL A 482 24.67 -5.09 -19.69
N HIS A 483 24.95 -5.65 -18.51
CA HIS A 483 23.94 -6.27 -17.68
C HIS A 483 22.86 -5.26 -17.25
N GLN A 484 23.22 -4.03 -16.89
CA GLN A 484 22.26 -2.96 -16.58
C GLN A 484 21.44 -2.52 -17.81
N MET A 485 22.04 -2.47 -19.00
CA MET A 485 21.34 -2.17 -20.26
C MET A 485 20.33 -3.26 -20.63
N LEU A 486 20.63 -4.53 -20.32
CA LEU A 486 19.69 -5.64 -20.45
C LEU A 486 18.62 -5.60 -19.34
N GLY A 487 18.98 -5.13 -18.14
CA GLY A 487 18.14 -4.48 -17.11
C GLY A 487 17.03 -5.31 -16.45
N LEU A 488 16.62 -6.40 -17.08
CA LEU A 488 15.44 -7.18 -16.73
C LEU A 488 15.77 -8.63 -16.38
N GLU A 489 16.99 -9.10 -16.65
CA GLU A 489 17.42 -10.50 -16.48
C GLU A 489 17.12 -11.05 -15.08
N GLU A 490 17.27 -10.24 -14.02
CA GLU A 490 16.98 -10.62 -12.62
C GLU A 490 15.60 -10.18 -12.11
N THR A 491 14.75 -9.66 -13.00
CA THR A 491 13.45 -9.08 -12.63
C THR A 491 12.32 -10.10 -12.73
N VAL A 492 11.51 -10.17 -11.67
CA VAL A 492 10.19 -10.77 -11.70
C VAL A 492 9.21 -9.72 -12.20
N LEU A 493 8.72 -9.89 -13.42
CA LEU A 493 7.73 -8.99 -14.01
C LEU A 493 6.33 -9.41 -13.59
N ILE A 494 5.55 -8.48 -13.04
CA ILE A 494 4.11 -8.61 -12.84
C ILE A 494 3.43 -7.60 -13.77
N PHE A 495 2.67 -8.11 -14.73
CA PHE A 495 2.02 -7.33 -15.77
C PHE A 495 0.52 -7.30 -15.51
N GLU A 496 -0.06 -6.10 -15.39
CA GLU A 496 -1.50 -5.89 -15.32
C GLU A 496 -1.98 -5.21 -16.62
N PRO A 497 -2.53 -5.96 -17.59
CA PRO A 497 -3.08 -5.37 -18.80
C PRO A 497 -4.39 -4.65 -18.52
N HIS A 498 -4.44 -3.37 -18.86
CA HIS A 498 -5.64 -2.53 -18.81
C HIS A 498 -6.44 -2.56 -20.13
N HIS A 499 -7.65 -1.97 -20.17
CA HIS A 499 -8.62 -2.03 -21.27
C HIS A 499 -8.00 -1.78 -22.66
N GLY A 500 -7.77 -2.85 -23.44
CA GLY A 500 -7.22 -2.77 -24.79
C GLY A 500 -5.74 -3.16 -24.93
N SER A 501 -5.02 -3.34 -23.82
CA SER A 501 -3.61 -3.77 -23.76
C SER A 501 -3.38 -5.22 -24.21
N LEU A 502 -4.43 -5.99 -24.44
CA LEU A 502 -4.39 -7.35 -25.02
C LEU A 502 -5.13 -7.50 -26.36
N THR A 503 -5.39 -6.40 -27.08
CA THR A 503 -5.86 -6.46 -28.47
C THR A 503 -4.74 -6.94 -29.42
N GLU A 504 -5.08 -7.33 -30.65
CA GLU A 504 -4.14 -7.98 -31.59
C GLU A 504 -2.86 -7.18 -31.89
N ASN A 505 -2.90 -5.84 -31.71
CA ASN A 505 -1.76 -4.95 -31.91
C ASN A 505 -0.98 -4.59 -30.62
N SER A 506 -1.47 -4.96 -29.43
CA SER A 506 -0.89 -4.55 -28.14
C SER A 506 -0.03 -5.64 -27.47
N HIS A 507 0.09 -6.83 -28.06
CA HIS A 507 1.04 -7.88 -27.66
C HIS A 507 2.53 -7.49 -27.79
N ASP A 508 2.83 -6.25 -28.23
CA ASP A 508 4.18 -5.69 -28.32
C ASP A 508 4.89 -5.61 -26.96
N VAL A 509 4.14 -5.56 -25.86
CA VAL A 509 4.73 -5.54 -24.50
C VAL A 509 5.54 -6.79 -24.18
N TYR A 510 5.04 -7.95 -24.60
CA TYR A 510 5.76 -9.20 -24.46
C TYR A 510 7.01 -9.22 -25.35
N LYS A 511 7.00 -8.56 -26.52
CA LYS A 511 8.19 -8.45 -27.39
C LYS A 511 9.31 -7.66 -26.71
N TYR A 512 8.95 -6.57 -26.02
CA TYR A 512 9.91 -5.78 -25.26
C TYR A 512 10.56 -6.61 -24.15
N PHE A 513 9.76 -7.21 -23.27
CA PHE A 513 10.28 -7.96 -22.13
C PHE A 513 10.99 -9.25 -22.53
N SER A 514 10.42 -10.04 -23.44
CA SER A 514 11.04 -11.30 -23.88
C SER A 514 12.43 -11.12 -24.51
N SER A 515 12.69 -9.99 -25.16
CA SER A 515 14.00 -9.70 -25.77
C SER A 515 15.13 -9.59 -24.73
N GLN A 516 14.80 -9.37 -23.45
CA GLN A 516 15.76 -9.13 -22.37
C GLN A 516 15.71 -10.19 -21.26
N ASN A 517 15.12 -11.35 -21.57
CA ASN A 517 15.16 -12.58 -20.76
C ASN A 517 14.86 -12.39 -19.25
N PRO A 518 13.70 -11.81 -18.88
CA PRO A 518 13.37 -11.58 -17.48
C PRO A 518 13.30 -12.90 -16.70
N ARG A 519 13.70 -12.84 -15.42
CA ARG A 519 13.74 -14.00 -14.54
C ARG A 519 12.42 -14.75 -14.46
N LYS A 520 11.31 -14.01 -14.39
CA LYS A 520 9.93 -14.52 -14.39
C LYS A 520 8.97 -13.48 -14.97
N VAL A 521 7.86 -13.92 -15.57
CA VAL A 521 6.74 -13.05 -15.95
C VAL A 521 5.44 -13.63 -15.39
N PHE A 522 4.69 -12.83 -14.65
CA PHE A 522 3.34 -13.08 -14.19
C PHE A 522 2.42 -12.09 -14.89
N CYS A 523 1.32 -12.58 -15.45
CA CYS A 523 0.24 -11.74 -15.97
C CYS A 523 -0.93 -11.83 -14.99
N ILE A 524 -1.34 -10.70 -14.44
CA ILE A 524 -2.52 -10.58 -13.56
C ILE A 524 -3.56 -9.82 -14.34
N LEU A 525 -4.66 -10.47 -14.67
CA LEU A 525 -5.77 -9.87 -15.40
C LEU A 525 -6.88 -9.48 -14.42
N SER A 526 -7.08 -8.17 -14.27
CA SER A 526 -8.11 -7.58 -13.41
C SER A 526 -9.43 -7.33 -14.14
N TYR A 527 -9.47 -7.45 -15.48
CA TYR A 527 -10.69 -7.36 -16.29
C TYR A 527 -10.68 -8.31 -17.50
N PRO A 528 -10.84 -9.62 -17.31
CA PRO A 528 -11.15 -10.50 -18.42
C PRO A 528 -12.58 -10.17 -18.87
N GLN A 529 -12.73 -9.50 -20.02
CA GLN A 529 -13.94 -9.69 -20.82
C GLN A 529 -14.00 -11.17 -21.28
N ALA A 530 -14.85 -11.51 -22.26
CA ALA A 530 -14.89 -12.86 -22.86
C ALA A 530 -13.47 -13.45 -23.08
N LYS A 531 -13.30 -14.77 -23.01
CA LYS A 531 -11.99 -15.48 -23.14
C LYS A 531 -11.13 -15.00 -24.31
N ASP A 532 -11.73 -14.37 -25.32
CA ASP A 532 -11.09 -13.72 -26.47
C ASP A 532 -10.12 -12.58 -26.11
N TYR A 533 -10.20 -12.01 -24.89
CA TYR A 533 -9.29 -10.97 -24.39
C TYR A 533 -8.11 -11.53 -23.58
N LEU A 534 -8.03 -12.85 -23.41
CA LEU A 534 -6.86 -13.49 -22.82
C LEU A 534 -5.67 -13.42 -23.79
N PRO A 535 -4.42 -13.38 -23.29
CA PRO A 535 -3.26 -13.43 -24.16
C PRO A 535 -3.28 -14.73 -24.96
N LYS A 536 -3.25 -14.62 -26.30
CA LYS A 536 -3.24 -15.79 -27.21
C LYS A 536 -1.88 -16.49 -27.16
N LYS A 537 -1.80 -17.77 -27.57
CA LYS A 537 -0.56 -18.57 -27.57
C LYS A 537 0.61 -17.86 -28.25
N GLU A 538 0.33 -17.16 -29.34
CA GLU A 538 1.30 -16.40 -30.15
C GLU A 538 1.93 -15.21 -29.40
N SER A 539 1.33 -14.81 -28.26
CA SER A 539 1.88 -13.80 -27.36
C SER A 539 3.15 -14.29 -26.64
N PHE A 540 3.37 -15.61 -26.61
CA PHE A 540 4.31 -16.27 -25.70
C PHE A 540 5.33 -17.23 -26.34
N ASP A 541 5.22 -17.52 -27.64
CA ASP A 541 6.09 -18.48 -28.36
C ASP A 541 7.57 -18.39 -27.93
N ASP A 542 8.10 -19.50 -27.40
CA ASP A 542 9.51 -19.81 -27.09
C ASP A 542 10.27 -18.92 -26.07
N ARG A 543 9.59 -18.06 -25.30
CA ARG A 543 10.27 -16.86 -24.75
C ARG A 543 10.13 -16.56 -23.25
N VAL A 544 9.55 -17.46 -22.46
CA VAL A 544 9.52 -17.32 -20.99
C VAL A 544 9.86 -18.67 -20.35
N LYS A 545 10.91 -18.70 -19.52
CA LYS A 545 11.32 -19.90 -18.78
C LYS A 545 10.55 -19.99 -17.46
N GLU A 546 9.92 -21.13 -17.17
CA GLU A 546 9.44 -21.40 -15.80
C GLU A 546 10.60 -21.43 -14.79
N PRO A 547 10.33 -21.08 -13.52
CA PRO A 547 11.34 -21.08 -12.49
C PRO A 547 11.83 -22.48 -12.11
N LYS A 548 13.14 -22.61 -11.88
CA LYS A 548 13.69 -23.56 -10.91
C LYS A 548 14.00 -22.84 -9.59
N VAL A 549 12.98 -22.46 -8.82
CA VAL A 549 13.19 -21.93 -7.45
C VAL A 549 12.07 -22.37 -6.53
N LYS A 550 12.44 -22.61 -5.26
CA LYS A 550 11.54 -22.97 -4.15
C LYS A 550 10.62 -21.83 -3.70
N GLU A 551 10.74 -20.60 -4.20
CA GLU A 551 10.03 -19.42 -3.66
C GLU A 551 9.19 -18.66 -4.70
N HIS A 552 8.00 -18.21 -4.29
CA HIS A 552 6.96 -17.53 -5.06
C HIS A 552 6.76 -16.08 -4.57
N PRO A 553 6.68 -15.07 -5.48
CA PRO A 553 6.27 -13.71 -5.13
C PRO A 553 4.77 -13.74 -4.85
N VAL A 554 4.37 -13.02 -3.80
CA VAL A 554 3.08 -13.26 -3.19
C VAL A 554 2.44 -11.94 -2.80
N VAL A 555 1.28 -11.67 -3.40
CA VAL A 555 0.44 -10.51 -3.13
C VAL A 555 -0.87 -11.02 -2.52
N TYR A 556 -1.01 -11.11 -1.20
CA TYR A 556 -2.30 -11.47 -0.60
C TYR A 556 -3.06 -10.21 -0.23
N ALA A 557 -4.31 -10.02 -0.69
CA ALA A 557 -5.22 -9.25 0.13
C ALA A 557 -5.74 -10.13 1.25
N ALA A 558 -5.53 -9.68 2.48
CA ALA A 558 -6.25 -10.24 3.61
C ALA A 558 -7.74 -9.96 3.39
N PHE A 559 -8.61 -10.88 3.82
CA PHE A 559 -10.05 -10.64 3.96
C PHE A 559 -10.29 -9.23 4.52
N GLY A 560 -10.88 -8.34 3.71
CA GLY A 560 -11.05 -6.91 4.01
C GLY A 560 -10.27 -5.93 3.11
N ASN A 561 -9.96 -6.26 1.84
CA ASN A 561 -9.45 -5.30 0.83
C ASN A 561 -8.07 -4.66 1.11
N ILE A 562 -7.20 -5.26 1.95
CA ILE A 562 -5.84 -4.75 2.20
C ILE A 562 -4.82 -5.73 1.61
N PRO A 563 -4.24 -5.46 0.43
CA PRO A 563 -3.14 -6.23 -0.12
C PRO A 563 -1.84 -6.00 0.67
N THR A 564 -1.19 -7.11 1.04
CA THR A 564 0.13 -7.17 1.66
C THR A 564 1.00 -8.06 0.77
N MET A 565 2.22 -7.59 0.46
CA MET A 565 3.14 -8.32 -0.39
C MET A 565 4.26 -8.97 0.44
N ASN A 566 4.53 -10.25 0.21
CA ASN A 566 5.63 -11.00 0.82
C ASN A 566 6.27 -11.95 -0.21
N VAL A 567 7.44 -12.50 0.08
CA VAL A 567 8.07 -13.57 -0.71
C VAL A 567 8.13 -14.84 0.15
N THR A 568 7.57 -15.95 -0.34
CA THR A 568 7.38 -17.19 0.45
C THR A 568 7.88 -18.42 -0.31
N THR A 569 8.30 -19.46 0.42
CA THR A 569 8.69 -20.78 -0.12
C THR A 569 7.51 -21.68 -0.47
N ASP A 570 6.30 -21.33 -0.03
CA ASP A 570 5.10 -22.08 -0.31
C ASP A 570 4.29 -21.37 -1.42
N PRO A 571 3.68 -22.11 -2.37
CA PRO A 571 2.74 -21.54 -3.32
C PRO A 571 1.52 -21.09 -2.54
N VAL A 572 1.26 -19.79 -2.51
CA VAL A 572 0.04 -19.30 -1.86
C VAL A 572 -0.64 -18.25 -2.73
N TYR A 573 -1.97 -18.31 -2.72
CA TYR A 573 -2.89 -17.77 -3.72
C TYR A 573 -3.27 -16.32 -3.42
N THR A 574 -2.97 -15.41 -4.34
CA THR A 574 -3.23 -13.97 -4.20
C THR A 574 -4.73 -13.69 -4.19
N THR A 575 -5.33 -13.31 -3.06
CA THR A 575 -6.75 -12.93 -3.01
C THR A 575 -6.88 -11.43 -2.87
N GLY A 576 -7.07 -10.68 -3.95
CA GLY A 576 -7.75 -9.38 -3.92
C GLY A 576 -9.24 -9.59 -4.21
N ALA A 577 -10.12 -8.75 -3.67
CA ALA A 577 -11.54 -8.80 -4.03
C ALA A 577 -11.72 -8.32 -5.48
N CYS A 578 -11.56 -9.24 -6.43
CA CYS A 578 -11.93 -9.05 -7.83
C CYS A 578 -13.42 -9.29 -8.02
N GLY A 579 -14.11 -8.35 -8.66
CA GLY A 579 -15.36 -8.67 -9.36
C GLY A 579 -15.08 -9.70 -10.46
N ASP A 580 -16.02 -10.62 -10.66
CA ASP A 580 -16.09 -11.68 -11.68
C ASP A 580 -14.79 -11.99 -12.46
N GLY A 581 -14.01 -12.95 -11.95
CA GLY A 581 -12.93 -13.61 -12.69
C GLY A 581 -11.53 -13.04 -12.44
N MET A 582 -10.76 -13.69 -11.57
CA MET A 582 -9.31 -13.44 -11.42
C MET A 582 -8.52 -14.64 -11.92
N TYR A 583 -7.65 -14.43 -12.90
CA TYR A 583 -6.87 -15.48 -13.53
C TYR A 583 -5.37 -15.20 -13.43
N VAL A 584 -4.61 -16.21 -13.01
CA VAL A 584 -3.13 -16.20 -13.10
C VAL A 584 -2.71 -17.08 -14.26
N PHE A 585 -1.83 -16.56 -15.10
CA PHE A 585 -1.31 -17.28 -16.26
C PHE A 585 0.11 -17.75 -15.97
N SER A 586 0.38 -19.02 -16.26
CA SER A 586 1.72 -19.61 -16.25
C SER A 586 2.00 -20.25 -17.61
N LEU A 587 3.20 -20.07 -18.13
CA LEU A 587 3.64 -20.62 -19.41
C LEU A 587 4.77 -21.61 -19.18
N SER A 588 4.73 -22.77 -19.83
CA SER A 588 5.80 -23.78 -19.75
C SER A 588 7.13 -23.28 -20.35
N GLN A 589 8.24 -23.92 -19.95
CA GLN A 589 9.61 -23.54 -20.35
C GLN A 589 9.87 -23.51 -21.85
N ASP A 590 9.12 -24.29 -22.61
CA ASP A 590 9.16 -24.39 -24.07
C ASP A 590 8.19 -23.42 -24.75
N GLY A 591 7.44 -22.62 -23.99
CA GLY A 591 6.42 -21.71 -24.52
C GLY A 591 5.18 -22.40 -25.10
N GLU A 592 5.09 -23.73 -25.06
CA GLU A 592 4.05 -24.47 -25.78
C GLU A 592 2.74 -24.64 -24.99
N LYS A 593 2.77 -24.52 -23.66
CA LYS A 593 1.64 -24.81 -22.77
C LYS A 593 1.31 -23.60 -21.91
N LEU A 594 0.12 -23.05 -22.13
CA LEU A 594 -0.48 -22.03 -21.28
C LEU A 594 -1.33 -22.71 -20.21
N SER A 595 -1.02 -22.46 -18.94
CA SER A 595 -1.82 -22.88 -17.80
C SER A 595 -2.49 -21.64 -17.19
N VAL A 596 -3.76 -21.78 -16.82
CA VAL A 596 -4.56 -20.73 -16.23
C VAL A 596 -5.08 -21.19 -14.89
N LEU A 597 -4.87 -20.37 -13.88
CA LEU A 597 -5.38 -20.61 -12.53
C LEU A 597 -6.52 -19.62 -12.29
N ASP A 598 -7.75 -20.13 -12.29
CA ASP A 598 -8.91 -19.36 -11.86
C ASP A 598 -8.91 -19.28 -10.32
N LEU A 599 -8.68 -18.06 -9.80
CA LEU A 599 -8.62 -17.78 -8.38
C LEU A 599 -10.00 -17.53 -7.75
N THR A 600 -11.10 -17.60 -8.53
CA THR A 600 -12.46 -17.40 -8.00
C THR A 600 -13.04 -18.62 -7.29
N GLY A 601 -12.44 -19.81 -7.49
CA GLY A 601 -12.87 -21.04 -6.82
C GLY A 601 -12.38 -21.15 -5.37
N GLU A 602 -13.15 -21.83 -4.50
CA GLU A 602 -12.75 -22.13 -3.11
C GLU A 602 -11.39 -22.87 -3.01
N LYS A 603 -11.00 -23.57 -4.07
CA LYS A 603 -9.69 -24.21 -4.26
C LYS A 603 -9.22 -24.02 -5.70
N PRO A 604 -8.45 -22.96 -5.99
CA PRO A 604 -7.96 -22.70 -7.34
C PRO A 604 -7.12 -23.86 -7.88
N GLN A 605 -7.42 -24.32 -9.10
CA GLN A 605 -6.65 -25.35 -9.80
C GLN A 605 -6.15 -24.84 -11.15
N TRP A 606 -4.96 -25.27 -11.53
CA TRP A 606 -4.39 -24.96 -12.83
C TRP A 606 -5.11 -25.75 -13.92
N GLU A 607 -5.84 -25.05 -14.77
CA GLU A 607 -6.40 -25.57 -16.02
C GLU A 607 -5.38 -25.40 -17.15
N LYS A 608 -5.21 -26.44 -17.97
CA LYS A 608 -4.38 -26.34 -19.18
C LYS A 608 -5.24 -25.83 -20.33
N ILE A 609 -4.84 -24.72 -20.93
CA ILE A 609 -5.43 -24.24 -22.19
C ILE A 609 -4.52 -24.74 -23.31
N TYR A 610 -5.06 -25.61 -24.16
CA TYR A 610 -4.35 -26.24 -25.29
C TYR A 610 -4.15 -25.29 -26.46
#